data_AF-A0A658NL76-F1
#
_entry.id   AF-A0A658NL76-F1
#
_cell.length_a   1.000
_cell.length_b   1.000
_cell.length_c   1.000
_cell.angle_alpha   90.00
_cell.angle_beta   90.00
_cell.angle_gamma   90.00
#
_symmetry.space_group_name_H-M   'P 1'
#
loop_
_entity.id
_entity.type
_entity.pdbx_description
1 polymer ?
#
loop_
_entity_poly.entity_id
_entity_poly.type
_entity_poly.pdbx_seq_one_letter_code
_entity_poly.pdbx_strand_id
1 'polypeptide(L)'
;SCTLLTGNSGTGKTTFACAFALSMVSLDERVLYLDFEESWDALVSCMLSTSLDLRPARESGKLKFISHMPESQGIEEHLIQALRA
;
A
#
# COMPACT_ATOMS: atom_id res chain seq x y z
N SER A 1 -1.96 18.05 2.62
CA SER A 1 -1.04 18.23 1.48
C SER A 1 -1.18 17.04 0.54
N CYS A 2 -0.77 17.16 -0.73
CA CYS A 2 -0.69 16.04 -1.67
C CYS A 2 0.74 15.99 -2.21
N THR A 3 1.35 14.80 -2.19
CA THR A 3 2.71 14.57 -2.65
C THR A 3 2.69 13.52 -3.75
N LEU A 4 3.22 13.86 -4.92
CA LEU A 4 3.34 12.96 -6.06
C LEU A 4 4.76 12.41 -6.14
N LEU A 5 4.91 11.09 -6.10
CA LEU A 5 6.16 10.40 -6.41
C LEU A 5 6.08 9.85 -7.83
N THR A 6 6.92 10.35 -8.74
CA THR A 6 6.96 9.94 -10.15
C THR A 6 8.34 9.42 -10.54
N GLY A 7 8.36 8.48 -11.50
CA GLY A 7 9.58 7.84 -12.00
C GLY A 7 9.26 6.60 -12.82
N ASN A 8 10.21 6.17 -13.64
CA ASN A 8 10.10 4.98 -14.48
C ASN A 8 9.86 3.70 -13.65
N SER A 9 9.45 2.61 -14.30
CA SER A 9 9.39 1.31 -13.63
C SER A 9 10.76 0.93 -13.06
N GLY A 10 10.77 0.28 -11.89
CA GLY A 10 12.00 -0.12 -11.20
C GLY A 10 12.72 0.98 -10.42
N THR A 11 12.26 2.24 -10.41
CA THR A 11 12.91 3.33 -9.65
C THR A 11 12.59 3.33 -8.14
N GLY A 12 11.99 2.26 -7.61
CA GLY A 12 11.74 2.10 -6.16
C GLY A 12 10.50 2.82 -5.61
N LYS A 13 9.53 3.23 -6.44
CA LYS A 13 8.30 3.91 -5.99
C LYS A 13 7.51 3.11 -4.96
N THR A 14 7.23 1.84 -5.27
CA THR A 14 6.51 0.91 -4.39
C THR A 14 7.30 0.66 -3.09
N THR A 15 8.62 0.49 -3.21
CA THR A 15 9.51 0.33 -2.04
C THR A 15 9.46 1.55 -1.12
N PHE A 16 9.48 2.77 -1.68
CA PHE A 16 9.33 4.00 -0.91
C PHE A 16 7.96 4.06 -0.21
N ALA A 17 6.87 3.74 -0.92
CA ALA A 17 5.53 3.73 -0.36
C ALA A 17 5.41 2.74 0.81
N CYS A 18 5.97 1.54 0.69
CA CYS A 18 6.01 0.54 1.75
C CYS A 18 6.83 1.00 2.96
N ALA A 19 8.02 1.56 2.72
CA ALA A 19 8.87 2.09 3.80
C ALA A 19 8.20 3.26 4.54
N PHE A 20 7.51 4.13 3.80
CA PHE A 20 6.73 5.22 4.37
C PHE A 20 5.58 4.68 5.25
N ALA A 21 4.81 3.72 4.74
CA ALA A 21 3.72 3.10 5.49
C ALA A 21 4.21 2.46 6.80
N LEU A 22 5.31 1.71 6.76
CA LEU A 22 5.91 1.10 7.95
C LEU A 22 6.41 2.14 8.94
N SER A 23 7.02 3.23 8.46
CA SER A 23 7.46 4.35 9.29
C SER A 23 6.28 4.99 10.03
N MET A 24 5.16 5.26 9.33
CA MET A 24 3.96 5.82 9.95
C MET A 24 3.36 4.88 11.00
N VAL A 25 3.27 3.58 10.70
CA VAL A 25 2.80 2.59 11.67
C VAL A 25 3.72 2.52 12.89
N SER A 26 5.04 2.67 12.74
CA SER A 26 5.99 2.72 13.86
C SER A 26 5.78 3.93 14.79
N LEU A 27 5.16 4.99 14.27
CA LEU A 27 4.76 6.20 15.01
C LEU A 27 3.33 6.08 15.59
N ASP A 28 2.78 4.87 15.61
CA ASP A 28 1.41 4.53 16.05
C ASP A 28 0.28 5.12 15.16
N GLU A 29 0.61 5.60 13.96
CA GLU A 29 -0.36 6.13 13.00
C GLU A 29 -1.05 5.02 12.20
N ARG A 30 -2.28 5.30 11.74
CA ARG A 30 -3.03 4.39 10.87
C ARG A 30 -2.78 4.73 9.41
N VAL A 31 -2.56 3.70 8.59
CA VAL A 31 -2.26 3.84 7.17
C VAL A 31 -3.29 3.06 6.34
N LEU A 32 -3.87 3.73 5.36
CA LEU A 32 -4.60 3.10 4.27
C LEU A 32 -3.69 3.05 3.04
N TYR A 33 -3.40 1.84 2.57
CA TYR A 33 -2.64 1.59 1.35
C TYR A 33 -3.59 1.05 0.29
N LEU A 34 -3.76 1.81 -0.79
CA LEU A 34 -4.54 1.42 -1.96
C LEU A 34 -3.57 1.00 -3.06
N ASP A 35 -3.64 -0.25 -3.47
CA ASP A 35 -2.83 -0.82 -4.55
C ASP A 35 -3.72 -1.15 -5.75
N PHE A 36 -3.23 -0.84 -6.93
CA PHE A 36 -3.91 -1.12 -8.19
C PHE A 36 -3.07 -1.96 -9.15
N GLU A 37 -1.88 -2.39 -8.75
CA GLU A 37 -0.97 -3.15 -9.61
C GLU A 37 -0.70 -4.54 -9.03
N GLU A 38 -0.59 -4.66 -7.71
CA GLU A 38 -0.14 -5.89 -7.07
C GLU A 38 -1.14 -6.41 -6.02
N SER A 39 -1.21 -7.74 -5.90
CA SER A 39 -1.89 -8.38 -4.78
C SER A 39 -1.06 -8.24 -3.50
N TRP A 40 -1.70 -8.38 -2.34
CA TRP A 40 -1.00 -8.37 -1.05
C TRP A 40 0.17 -9.35 -0.99
N ASP A 41 -0.04 -10.60 -1.41
CA ASP A 41 0.98 -11.64 -1.33
C ASP A 41 2.16 -11.35 -2.27
N ALA A 42 1.87 -10.82 -3.46
CA ALA A 42 2.90 -10.39 -4.41
C ALA A 42 3.74 -9.23 -3.85
N LEU A 43 3.08 -8.21 -3.29
CA LEU A 43 3.73 -7.06 -2.69
C LEU A 43 4.63 -7.48 -1.51
N VAL A 44 4.12 -8.28 -0.59
CA VAL A 44 4.88 -8.78 0.56
C VAL A 44 6.08 -9.59 0.09
N SER A 45 5.88 -10.51 -0.86
CA SER A 45 6.98 -11.31 -1.42
C SER A 45 8.07 -10.42 -2.04
N CYS A 46 7.68 -9.38 -2.77
CA CYS A 46 8.61 -8.42 -3.38
C CYS A 46 9.39 -7.66 -2.30
N MET A 47 8.71 -7.14 -1.28
CA MET A 47 9.30 -6.29 -0.24
C MET A 47 10.17 -7.07 0.77
N LEU A 48 9.93 -8.37 0.96
CA LEU A 48 10.82 -9.18 1.78
C LEU A 48 12.25 -9.24 1.22
N SER A 49 12.42 -9.17 -0.11
CA SER A 49 13.75 -9.12 -0.73
C SER A 49 14.54 -7.85 -0.38
N THR A 50 13.83 -6.75 -0.05
CA THR A 50 14.40 -5.47 0.41
C THR A 50 14.40 -5.32 1.93
N SER A 51 14.16 -6.42 2.67
CA SER A 51 14.07 -6.45 4.14
C SER A 51 12.92 -5.61 4.72
N LEU A 52 11.87 -5.35 3.94
CA LEU A 52 10.65 -4.68 4.40
C LEU A 52 9.54 -5.72 4.60
N ASP A 53 9.18 -5.98 5.86
CA ASP A 53 8.09 -6.89 6.20
C ASP A 53 6.82 -6.12 6.62
N LEU A 54 5.78 -6.15 5.77
CA LEU A 54 4.51 -5.46 6.01
C LEU A 54 3.53 -6.26 6.88
N ARG A 55 3.78 -7.55 7.12
CA ARG A 55 2.84 -8.43 7.83
C ARG A 55 2.55 -7.95 9.26
N PRO A 56 3.56 -7.59 10.09
CA PRO A 56 3.30 -7.13 11.45
C PRO A 56 2.45 -5.85 11.51
N ALA A 57 2.63 -4.95 10.54
CA ALA A 57 1.86 -3.71 10.46
C ALA A 57 0.38 -3.98 10.12
N ARG A 58 0.10 -5.00 9.30
CA ARG A 58 -1.26 -5.42 9.00
C ARG A 58 -1.89 -6.18 10.17
N GLU A 59 -1.13 -7.06 10.82
CA GLU A 59 -1.57 -7.84 11.99
C GLU A 59 -1.91 -6.94 13.19
N SER A 60 -1.20 -5.83 13.37
CA SER A 60 -1.52 -4.83 14.40
C SER A 60 -2.81 -4.03 14.12
N GLY A 61 -3.39 -4.18 12.92
CA GLY A 61 -4.56 -3.43 12.47
C GLY A 61 -4.27 -1.96 12.14
N LYS A 62 -3.00 -1.52 12.19
CA LYS A 62 -2.60 -0.14 11.88
C LYS A 62 -2.41 0.09 10.37
N LEU A 63 -2.10 -0.96 9.61
CA LEU A 63 -2.05 -0.93 8.15
C LEU A 63 -3.26 -1.65 7.56
N LYS A 64 -4.13 -0.91 6.86
CA LYS A 64 -5.16 -1.48 6.01
C LYS A 64 -4.71 -1.44 4.56
N PHE A 65 -4.73 -2.60 3.91
CA PHE A 65 -4.32 -2.76 2.52
C PHE A 65 -5.51 -3.20 1.68
N ILE A 66 -5.76 -2.48 0.58
CA ILE A 66 -6.80 -2.80 -0.41
C ILE A 66 -6.12 -2.91 -1.76
N SER A 67 -6.29 -4.04 -2.44
CA SER A 67 -5.76 -4.25 -3.80
C SER A 67 -6.85 -4.68 -4.77
N HIS A 68 -7.04 -3.94 -5.85
CA HIS A 68 -7.94 -4.29 -6.96
C HIS A 68 -7.34 -3.81 -8.27
N MET A 69 -7.51 -4.57 -9.36
CA MET A 69 -7.18 -4.06 -10.70
C MET A 69 -8.11 -2.88 -11.04
N PRO A 70 -7.63 -1.79 -11.66
CA PRO A 70 -8.44 -0.63 -11.99
C PRO A 70 -9.71 -0.99 -12.77
N GLU A 71 -9.58 -1.85 -13.77
CA GLU A 71 -10.65 -2.34 -14.65
C GLU A 71 -11.66 -3.28 -13.97
N SER A 72 -11.41 -3.74 -12.74
CA SER A 72 -12.31 -4.68 -12.07
C SER A 72 -13.62 -4.04 -11.60
N GLN A 73 -13.66 -2.71 -11.42
CA GLN A 73 -14.80 -1.98 -10.86
C GLN A 73 -14.90 -0.56 -11.44
N GLY A 74 -16.06 0.08 -11.27
CA GLY A 74 -16.23 1.49 -11.55
C GLY A 74 -15.48 2.38 -10.55
N ILE A 75 -15.26 3.64 -10.94
CA ILE A 75 -14.58 4.64 -10.08
C ILE A 75 -15.35 4.86 -8.77
N GLU A 76 -16.68 4.82 -8.84
CA GLU A 76 -17.55 4.99 -7.66
C GLU A 76 -17.37 3.84 -6.67
N GLU A 77 -17.31 2.60 -7.14
CA GLU A 77 -17.06 1.45 -6.28
C GLU A 77 -15.67 1.51 -5.62
N HIS A 78 -14.61 1.85 -6.37
CA HIS A 78 -13.27 2.03 -5.81
C HIS A 78 -13.25 3.10 -4.71
N LEU A 79 -13.94 4.22 -4.93
CA LEU A 79 -14.07 5.29 -3.93
C LEU A 79 -14.84 4.83 -2.69
N ILE A 80 -15.97 4.13 -2.88
CA ILE A 80 -16.77 3.61 -1.77
C ILE A 80 -15.95 2.64 -0.91
N GLN A 81 -15.14 1.79 -1.53
CA GLN A 81 -14.25 0.90 -0.78
C GLN A 81 -13.20 1.66 0.03
N ALA A 82 -12.58 2.68 -0.55
CA ALA A 82 -11.61 3.52 0.15
C ALA A 82 -12.25 4.25 1.35
N LEU A 83 -13.49 4.71 1.22
CA LEU A 83 -14.22 5.39 2.30
C LEU A 83 -14.71 4.45 3.41
N ARG A 84 -14.90 3.15 3.11
CA ARG A 84 -15.28 2.12 4.08
C ARG A 84 -14.08 1.46 4.75
N ALA A 85 -12.87 1.93 4.42
CA ALA A 85 -11.64 1.36 4.93
C ALA A 85 -11.40 1.74 6.40
#